data_AF-A0A1Y5DD43-F1
#
_entry.id   AF-A0A1Y5DD43-F1
#
_cell.length_a   1.000
_cell.length_b   1.000
_cell.length_c   1.000
_cell.angle_alpha   90.00
_cell.angle_beta   90.00
_cell.angle_gamma   90.00
#
_symmetry.space_group_name_H-M   'P 1'
#
loop_
_entity.id
_entity.type
_entity.pdbx_description
1 polymer ?
#
loop_
_entity_poly.entity_id
_entity_poly.type
_entity_poly.pdbx_seq_one_letter_code
_entity_poly.pdbx_strand_id
1 'polypeptide(L)'
;QLYDSFHPAVLAAMQHVVEAAHAENCPVSVCGEMAGNPSGAILLMAMGYDMLSMNATNLPRVKSVIRSVDMAFAKSVLAEVMTLDSPMVVSSTVQLALNKQGQGHILGPGGGKR
;
A
#
# COMPACT_ATOMS: atom_id res chain seq x y z
N GLN A 1 12.88 -14.61 7.45
CA GLN A 1 13.50 -13.36 6.96
C GLN A 1 13.16 -12.26 7.96
N LEU A 2 14.13 -11.43 8.37
CA LEU A 2 13.94 -10.43 9.44
C LEU A 2 13.33 -9.10 8.92
N TYR A 3 13.35 -8.88 7.61
CA TYR A 3 12.88 -7.65 6.97
C TYR A 3 11.60 -7.93 6.18
N ASP A 4 10.49 -7.33 6.59
CA ASP A 4 9.21 -7.37 5.88
C ASP A 4 8.55 -5.98 5.96
N SER A 5 8.32 -5.34 4.82
CA SER A 5 7.69 -4.01 4.76
C SER A 5 6.23 -4.02 5.22
N PHE A 6 5.57 -5.18 5.27
CA PHE A 6 4.22 -5.36 5.78
C PHE A 6 4.19 -5.78 7.25
N HIS A 7 5.32 -5.71 7.96
CA HIS A 7 5.34 -5.98 9.38
C HIS A 7 4.43 -4.99 10.14
N PRO A 8 3.53 -5.43 11.04
CA PRO A 8 2.58 -4.54 11.72
C PRO A 8 3.23 -3.34 12.42
N ALA A 9 4.36 -3.56 13.10
CA ALA A 9 5.14 -2.48 13.72
C ALA A 9 5.65 -1.42 12.71
N VAL A 10 6.01 -1.82 11.49
CA VAL A 10 6.41 -0.88 10.43
C VAL A 10 5.21 -0.08 9.96
N LEU A 11 4.08 -0.73 9.71
CA LEU A 11 2.84 -0.06 9.30
C LEU A 11 2.34 0.94 10.36
N ALA A 12 2.38 0.56 11.64
CA ALA A 12 2.02 1.45 12.74
C ALA A 12 2.95 2.66 12.83
N ALA A 13 4.27 2.47 12.66
CA ALA A 13 5.23 3.56 12.63
C ALA A 13 4.98 4.51 11.45
N MET A 14 4.69 3.97 10.26
CA MET A 14 4.37 4.76 9.07
C MET A 14 3.08 5.58 9.25
N GLN A 15 2.03 4.96 9.79
CA GLN A 15 0.78 5.64 10.12
C GLN A 15 1.02 6.80 11.10
N HIS A 16 1.79 6.56 12.17
CA HIS A 16 2.13 7.59 13.14
C HIS A 16 2.90 8.76 12.53
N VAL A 17 3.85 8.48 11.62
CA VAL A 17 4.61 9.52 10.91
C VAL A 17 3.68 10.40 10.05
N VAL A 18 2.73 9.78 9.33
CA VAL A 18 1.78 10.53 8.49
C VAL A 18 0.88 11.40 9.35
N GLU A 19 0.31 10.86 10.42
CA GLU A 19 -0.55 11.60 11.35
C GLU A 19 0.17 12.79 11.98
N ALA A 20 1.41 12.59 12.44
CA ALA A 20 2.21 13.65 13.04
C ALA A 20 2.58 14.74 12.03
N ALA A 21 2.94 14.37 10.80
CA ALA A 21 3.28 15.35 9.76
C ALA A 21 2.06 16.17 9.32
N HIS A 22 0.91 15.52 9.14
CA HIS A 22 -0.33 16.19 8.76
C HIS A 22 -0.87 17.10 9.87
N ALA A 23 -0.66 16.77 11.15
CA ALA A 23 -0.97 17.67 12.26
C ALA A 23 -0.22 19.01 12.16
N GLU A 24 0.97 19.00 11.57
CA GLU A 24 1.81 20.18 11.31
C GLU A 24 1.64 20.74 9.89
N ASN A 25 0.63 20.30 9.13
CA ASN A 25 0.38 20.67 7.73
C ASN A 25 1.58 20.39 6.79
N CYS A 26 2.39 19.37 7.12
CA CYS A 26 3.55 18.96 6.34
C CYS A 26 3.20 17.78 5.42
N PRO A 27 3.40 17.89 4.09
CA PRO A 27 3.15 16.78 3.17
C PRO A 27 4.17 15.67 3.33
N VAL A 28 3.74 14.42 3.13
CA VAL A 28 4.57 13.22 3.32
C VAL A 28 4.78 12.49 2.00
N SER A 29 6.05 12.16 1.73
CA SER A 29 6.42 11.31 0.60
C SER A 29 7.14 10.05 1.06
N VAL A 30 7.00 8.97 0.29
CA VAL A 30 7.70 7.71 0.57
C VAL A 30 8.33 7.15 -0.70
N CYS A 31 9.56 6.66 -0.56
CA CYS A 31 10.29 5.91 -1.57
C CYS A 31 10.57 4.49 -1.07
N GLY A 32 11.01 3.61 -1.97
CA GLY A 32 11.37 2.23 -1.65
C GLY A 32 10.43 1.20 -2.27
N GLU A 33 10.71 -0.08 -2.01
CA GLU A 33 10.05 -1.19 -2.69
C GLU A 33 8.54 -1.25 -2.42
N MET A 34 8.10 -0.91 -1.21
CA MET A 34 6.67 -0.89 -0.84
C MET A 34 5.88 0.16 -1.64
N ALA A 35 6.46 1.34 -1.90
CA ALA A 35 5.83 2.38 -2.71
C ALA A 35 5.66 1.96 -4.18
N GLY A 36 6.57 1.12 -4.68
CA GLY A 36 6.50 0.52 -6.01
C GLY A 36 5.64 -0.74 -6.11
N ASN A 37 5.14 -1.25 -4.99
CA ASN A 37 4.30 -2.44 -4.93
C ASN A 37 2.81 -2.04 -4.94
N PRO A 38 1.95 -2.60 -5.81
CA PRO A 38 0.52 -2.28 -5.84
C PRO A 38 -0.19 -2.43 -4.48
N SER A 39 0.05 -3.53 -3.76
CA SER A 39 -0.56 -3.76 -2.44
C SER A 39 -0.07 -2.72 -1.42
N GLY A 40 1.22 -2.41 -1.46
CA GLY A 40 1.82 -1.40 -0.58
C GLY A 40 1.26 -0.01 -0.88
N ALA A 41 1.19 0.37 -2.15
CA ALA A 41 0.67 1.66 -2.60
C ALA A 41 -0.77 1.92 -2.16
N ILE A 42 -1.63 0.90 -2.13
CA ILE A 42 -3.00 1.04 -1.62
C ILE A 42 -3.02 1.33 -0.12
N LEU A 43 -2.19 0.64 0.67
CA LEU A 43 -2.05 0.94 2.10
C LEU A 43 -1.51 2.36 2.32
N LEU A 44 -0.43 2.73 1.62
CA LEU A 44 0.19 4.05 1.76
C LEU A 44 -0.79 5.18 1.40
N MET A 45 -1.56 5.00 0.32
CA MET A 45 -2.63 5.93 -0.04
C MET A 45 -3.72 6.01 1.06
N ALA A 46 -4.14 4.87 1.61
CA ALA A 46 -5.15 4.82 2.66
C ALA A 46 -4.67 5.48 3.98
N MET A 47 -3.38 5.35 4.28
CA MET A 47 -2.73 5.99 5.44
C MET A 47 -2.69 7.51 5.29
N GLY A 48 -2.61 8.01 4.05
CA GLY A 48 -2.59 9.44 3.73
C GLY A 48 -1.26 9.93 3.15
N TYR A 49 -0.39 9.06 2.65
CA TYR A 49 0.82 9.53 1.95
C TYR A 49 0.46 10.36 0.72
N ASP A 50 0.99 11.59 0.64
CA ASP A 50 0.69 12.55 -0.42
C ASP A 50 1.42 12.21 -1.73
N MET A 51 2.61 11.62 -1.63
CA MET A 51 3.47 11.32 -2.77
C MET A 51 4.15 9.96 -2.66
N LEU A 52 4.07 9.16 -3.73
CA LEU A 52 4.79 7.89 -3.85
C LEU A 52 5.89 8.02 -4.92
N SER A 53 7.13 7.71 -4.53
CA SER A 53 8.30 7.73 -5.41
C SER A 53 8.78 6.31 -5.74
N MET A 54 8.97 6.02 -7.02
CA MET A 54 9.36 4.69 -7.51
C MET A 54 10.07 4.77 -8.87
N ASN A 55 10.66 3.65 -9.30
CA ASN A 55 11.23 3.53 -10.64
C ASN A 55 10.15 3.58 -11.73
N ALA A 56 10.56 3.94 -12.96
CA ALA A 56 9.64 4.11 -14.09
C ALA A 56 8.89 2.81 -14.46
N THR A 57 9.51 1.65 -14.23
CA THR A 57 8.92 0.33 -14.53
C THR A 57 7.70 0.03 -13.66
N ASN A 58 7.68 0.51 -12.41
CA ASN A 58 6.58 0.28 -11.47
C ASN A 58 5.43 1.28 -11.62
N LEU A 59 5.69 2.46 -12.19
CA LEU A 59 4.70 3.54 -12.33
C LEU A 59 3.39 3.10 -12.99
N PRO A 60 3.37 2.41 -14.16
CA PRO A 60 2.10 2.04 -14.81
C PRO A 60 1.24 1.12 -13.94
N ARG A 61 1.89 0.15 -13.28
CA ARG A 61 1.23 -0.86 -12.45
C ARG A 61 0.62 -0.25 -11.19
N VAL A 62 1.38 0.59 -10.48
CA VAL A 62 0.89 1.28 -9.28
C VAL A 62 -0.19 2.30 -9.64
N LYS A 63 0.02 3.09 -10.71
CA LYS A 63 -1.00 4.04 -11.19
C LYS A 63 -2.31 3.34 -11.55
N SER A 64 -2.24 2.15 -12.15
CA SER A 64 -3.43 1.36 -12.50
C SER A 64 -4.23 0.95 -11.26
N VAL A 65 -3.58 0.42 -10.21
CA VAL A 65 -4.28 -0.03 -9.00
C VAL A 65 -4.85 1.14 -8.21
N ILE A 66 -4.11 2.25 -8.09
CA ILE A 66 -4.57 3.44 -7.37
C ILE A 66 -5.84 4.00 -8.01
N ARG A 67 -5.92 3.98 -9.34
CA ARG A 67 -7.08 4.49 -10.09
C ARG A 67 -8.26 3.53 -10.13
N SER A 68 -8.07 2.27 -9.76
CA SER A 68 -9.10 1.23 -9.86
C SER A 68 -9.76 0.88 -8.53
N VAL A 69 -9.30 1.48 -7.43
CA VAL A 69 -9.91 1.33 -6.11
C VAL A 69 -10.42 2.66 -5.59
N ASP A 70 -11.52 2.62 -4.86
CA ASP A 70 -12.00 3.79 -4.14
C ASP A 70 -11.30 3.95 -2.78
N MET A 71 -11.31 5.18 -2.26
CA MET A 71 -10.66 5.49 -0.98
C MET A 71 -11.36 4.82 0.22
N ALA A 72 -12.67 4.57 0.15
CA ALA A 72 -13.41 3.94 1.25
C ALA A 72 -12.99 2.47 1.41
N PHE A 73 -12.86 1.76 0.30
CA PHE A 73 -12.30 0.42 0.20
C PHE A 73 -10.86 0.40 0.72
N ALA A 74 -10.00 1.30 0.24
CA ALA A 74 -8.61 1.36 0.69
C ALA A 74 -8.50 1.55 2.21
N LYS A 75 -9.31 2.46 2.78
CA LYS A 75 -9.40 2.66 4.25
C LYS A 75 -9.97 1.46 4.99
N SER A 76 -10.94 0.74 4.42
CA SER A 76 -11.48 -0.48 5.02
C SER A 76 -10.42 -1.59 5.11
N VAL A 77 -9.61 -1.74 4.07
CA VAL A 77 -8.49 -2.69 4.06
C VAL A 77 -7.43 -2.27 5.07
N LEU A 78 -7.09 -0.97 5.16
CA LEU A 78 -6.16 -0.46 6.16
C LEU A 78 -6.63 -0.76 7.58
N ALA A 79 -7.90 -0.50 7.88
CA ALA A 79 -8.48 -0.76 9.19
C ALA A 79 -8.42 -2.25 9.56
N GLU A 80 -8.68 -3.15 8.62
CA GLU A 80 -8.56 -4.60 8.82
C GLU A 80 -7.11 -4.99 9.12
N VAL A 81 -6.14 -4.56 8.29
CA VAL A 81 -4.74 -4.99 8.46
C VAL A 81 -4.08 -4.43 9.71
N MET A 82 -4.51 -3.26 10.21
CA MET A 82 -3.99 -2.67 11.44
C MET A 82 -4.37 -3.48 12.69
N THR A 83 -5.30 -4.44 12.59
CA THR A 83 -5.65 -5.36 13.67
C THR A 83 -4.84 -6.66 13.68
N LEU A 84 -4.00 -6.88 12.66
CA LEU A 84 -3.25 -8.11 12.47
C LEU A 84 -1.85 -8.02 13.08
N ASP A 85 -1.34 -9.16 13.56
CA ASP A 85 -0.04 -9.28 14.24
C ASP A 85 1.01 -10.05 13.42
N SER A 86 0.65 -10.52 12.22
CA SER A 86 1.50 -11.32 11.35
C SER A 86 1.74 -10.65 9.99
N PRO A 87 2.99 -10.40 9.58
CA PRO A 87 3.32 -9.81 8.27
C PRO A 87 2.76 -10.62 7.08
N MET A 88 2.74 -11.95 7.22
CA MET A 88 2.21 -12.85 6.20
C MET A 88 0.69 -12.70 6.06
N VAL A 89 -0.02 -12.58 7.18
CA VAL A 89 -1.48 -12.41 7.18
C VAL A 89 -1.85 -11.02 6.64
N VAL A 90 -1.11 -9.97 7.00
CA VAL A 90 -1.25 -8.63 6.43
C VAL A 90 -1.14 -8.68 4.91
N SER A 91 -0.02 -9.20 4.39
CA SER A 91 0.23 -9.28 2.95
C SER A 91 -0.87 -10.05 2.21
N SER A 92 -1.26 -11.19 2.77
CA SER A 92 -2.31 -12.05 2.19
C SER A 92 -3.68 -11.36 2.20
N THR A 93 -4.01 -10.64 3.26
CA THR A 93 -5.28 -9.91 3.41
C THR A 93 -5.41 -8.82 2.35
N VAL A 94 -4.36 -8.01 2.16
CA VAL A 94 -4.36 -6.96 1.12
C VAL A 94 -4.49 -7.58 -0.27
N GLN A 95 -3.74 -8.65 -0.56
CA GLN A 95 -3.82 -9.33 -1.86
C GLN A 95 -5.21 -9.92 -2.12
N LEU A 96 -5.81 -10.58 -1.12
CA LEU A 96 -7.15 -11.14 -1.22
C LEU A 96 -8.21 -10.04 -1.42
N ALA A 97 -8.11 -8.94 -0.70
CA ALA A 97 -9.02 -7.80 -0.86
C ALA A 97 -8.95 -7.22 -2.27
N LEU A 98 -7.74 -7.01 -2.82
CA LEU A 98 -7.54 -6.51 -4.17
C LEU A 98 -7.98 -7.51 -5.25
N ASN A 99 -7.78 -8.81 -5.03
CA ASN A 99 -8.30 -9.85 -5.90
C ASN A 99 -9.83 -9.83 -5.99
N LYS A 100 -10.52 -9.66 -4.84
CA LYS A 100 -11.98 -9.54 -4.79
C LYS A 100 -12.51 -8.31 -5.54
N GLN A 101 -11.71 -7.24 -5.64
CA GLN A 101 -11.99 -6.04 -6.45
C GLN A 101 -11.63 -6.20 -7.94
N GLY A 102 -11.36 -7.42 -8.41
CA GLY A 102 -11.00 -7.69 -9.82
C GLY A 102 -9.57 -7.29 -10.20
N GLN A 103 -8.73 -6.91 -9.23
CA GLN A 103 -7.37 -6.41 -9.50
C GLN A 103 -6.30 -7.51 -9.55
N GLY A 104 -6.68 -8.79 -9.51
CA GLY A 104 -5.70 -9.89 -9.46
C GLY A 104 -4.74 -9.95 -10.65
N HIS A 105 -5.15 -9.47 -11.82
CA HIS A 105 -4.28 -9.35 -13.00
C HIS A 105 -3.11 -8.36 -12.80
N ILE A 106 -3.24 -7.41 -11.87
CA ILE A 106 -2.21 -6.42 -11.53
C ILE A 106 -1.27 -6.99 -10.47
N LEU A 107 -1.67 -7.99 -9.67
CA LEU A 107 -0.89 -8.47 -8.53
C LEU A 107 0.16 -9.53 -8.89
N GLY A 108 0.03 -10.20 -10.04
CA GLY A 108 0.96 -11.24 -10.49
C GLY A 108 2.38 -10.74 -10.83
N PRO A 109 3.40 -11.61 -10.76
CA PRO A 109 4.76 -11.31 -11.21
C PRO A 109 4.75 -11.27 -12.74
N GLY A 110 4.54 -10.08 -13.34
CA GLY A 110 4.60 -9.90 -14.79
C GLY A 110 3.38 -9.28 -15.47
N GLY A 111 2.52 -8.56 -14.74
CA GLY A 111 1.40 -7.78 -15.32
C GLY A 111 1.87 -6.54 -16.09
N GLY A 112 2.61 -6.75 -17.17
CA GLY A 112 3.21 -5.72 -18.01
C GLY A 112 3.44 -6.25 -19.43
N LYS A 113 2.39 -6.73 -20.08
CA LYS A 113 2.32 -6.85 -21.55
C LYS A 113 0.93 -6.45 -22.02
N ARG A 114 0.80 -5.20 -22.44
CA ARG A 114 -0.07 -4.79 -23.54
C ARG A 114 0.80 -4.09 -24.55
#